data_AF-A0A090QM19-F1
#
_entry.id   AF-A0A090QM19-F1
#
_cell.length_a   1.000
_cell.length_b   1.000
_cell.length_c   1.000
_cell.angle_alpha   90.00
_cell.angle_beta   90.00
_cell.angle_gamma   90.00
#
_symmetry.space_group_name_H-M   'P 1'
#
loop_
_entity.id
_entity.type
_entity.pdbx_description
1 polymer ?
#
loop_
_entity_poly.entity_id
_entity_poly.type
_entity_poly.pdbx_seq_one_letter_code
_entity_poly.pdbx_strand_id
1 'polypeptide(L)' 'MPIIGDDLYGVKANRLHLHAETLELTHPITHEPMRFHVDADF' A
#
# COMPACT_ATOMS: atom_id res chain seq x y z
N MET A 1 11.64 -14.27 -3.70
CA MET A 1 11.90 -13.25 -4.72
C MET A 1 11.62 -11.90 -4.10
N PRO A 2 12.48 -10.89 -4.30
CA PRO A 2 12.28 -9.55 -3.76
C PRO A 2 11.19 -8.78 -4.52
N ILE A 3 10.69 -7.70 -3.92
CA ILE A 3 9.74 -6.78 -4.56
C ILE A 3 10.45 -6.05 -5.70
N ILE A 4 9.76 -5.82 -6.82
CA ILE A 4 10.29 -5.12 -7.98
C ILE A 4 10.59 -3.66 -7.60
N GLY A 5 11.80 -3.20 -7.90
CA GLY A 5 12.24 -1.84 -7.59
C GLY A 5 12.55 -1.60 -6.12
N ASP A 6 12.75 -2.66 -5.35
CA ASP A 6 13.30 -2.58 -3.99
C ASP A 6 14.82 -2.39 -4.05
N ASP A 7 15.29 -1.21 -3.63
CA ASP A 7 16.70 -0.84 -3.64
C ASP A 7 17.51 -1.46 -2.48
N LEU A 8 16.85 -2.00 -1.45
CA LEU A 8 17.50 -2.59 -0.27
C LEU A 8 17.63 -4.11 -0.39
N TYR A 9 16.56 -4.75 -0.87
CA TYR A 9 16.45 -6.22 -0.88
C TYR A 9 16.31 -6.79 -2.29
N GLY A 10 16.17 -5.94 -3.31
CA GLY A 10 15.90 -6.34 -4.68
C GLY A 10 16.83 -5.73 -5.72
N VAL A 11 16.29 -5.62 -6.93
CA VAL A 11 16.96 -4.98 -8.06
C VAL A 11 16.25 -3.66 -8.33
N LYS A 12 17.04 -2.59 -8.36
CA LYS A 12 16.59 -1.24 -8.69
C LYS A 12 15.83 -1.21 -10.01
N ALA A 13 14.67 -0.54 -10.02
CA ALA A 13 13.82 -0.34 -11.18
C ALA A 13 13.32 1.12 -11.22
N ASN A 14 12.35 1.43 -12.08
CA ASN A 14 11.79 2.77 -12.18
C ASN A 14 11.09 3.24 -10.88
N ARG A 15 10.48 2.31 -10.13
CA ARG A 15 9.87 2.54 -8.80
C ARG A 15 9.70 1.23 -8.04
N LEU A 16 9.48 1.32 -6.72
CA LEU A 16 9.06 0.20 -5.88
C LEU A 16 7.60 -0.18 -6.19
N HIS A 17 7.34 -1.44 -6.58
CA HIS A 17 6.00 -1.97 -6.84
C HIS A 17 5.35 -2.45 -5.53
N LEU A 18 5.12 -1.51 -4.61
CA LEU A 18 4.45 -1.74 -3.33
C LEU A 18 3.43 -0.64 -3.10
N HIS A 19 2.18 -1.01 -2.83
CA HIS A 19 1.07 -0.08 -2.61
C HIS A 19 0.10 -0.62 -1.56
N ALA A 20 -0.37 0.29 -0.70
CA ALA A 20 -1.39 -0.01 0.28
C ALA A 20 -2.76 0.19 -0.38
N GLU A 21 -3.29 -0.87 -0.97
CA GLU A 21 -4.56 -0.84 -1.72
C GLU A 21 -5.78 -0.58 -0.83
N THR A 22 -5.79 -1.13 0.38
CA THR A 22 -6.89 -0.97 1.35
C THR A 22 -6.37 -0.49 2.69
N LEU A 23 -7.09 0.45 3.31
CA LEU A 23 -6.92 0.87 4.69
C LEU A 23 -8.25 0.78 5.43
N GLU A 24 -8.26 0.09 6.57
CA GLU A 24 -9.42 -0.01 7.45
C GLU A 24 -9.09 0.52 8.84
N LEU A 25 -9.99 1.32 9.40
CA LEU A 25 -9.85 1.89 10.73
C LEU A 25 -11.21 2.20 11.36
N THR A 26 -11.24 2.41 12.67
CA THR A 26 -12.44 2.87 13.38
C THR A 26 -12.44 4.40 13.42
N HIS A 27 -13.55 5.02 13.01
CA HIS A 27 -13.69 6.47 13.03
C HIS A 27 -13.53 7.00 14.47
N PRO A 28 -12.67 8.00 14.73
CA PRO A 28 -12.28 8.37 16.09
C PRO A 28 -13.40 9.04 16.91
N ILE A 29 -14.43 9.58 16.26
CA ILE A 29 -15.59 10.22 16.91
C ILE A 29 -16.83 9.32 16.95
N THR A 30 -17.27 8.83 15.78
CA THR A 30 -18.47 7.98 15.69
C THR A 30 -18.24 6.53 16.09
N HIS A 31 -16.98 6.09 16.14
CA HIS A 31 -16.59 4.69 16.35
C HIS A 31 -17.10 3.70 15.31
N GLU A 32 -17.56 4.20 14.16
CA GLU A 32 -17.99 3.36 13.05
C GLU A 32 -16.78 2.87 12.23
N PRO A 33 -16.82 1.66 11.68
CA PRO A 33 -15.77 1.16 10.80
C PRO A 33 -15.71 1.97 9.50
N MET A 34 -14.49 2.29 9.07
CA MET A 34 -14.20 2.97 7.82
C MET A 34 -13.31 2.10 6.96
N ARG A 35 -13.59 2.07 5.66
CA ARG A 35 -12.77 1.39 4.65
C ARG A 35 -12.45 2.35 3.52
N PHE A 36 -11.17 2.45 3.20
CA PHE A 36 -10.64 3.21 2.07
C PHE A 36 -10.00 2.24 1.09
N HIS A 37 -10.23 2.44 -0.20
CA HIS A 37 -9.71 1.59 -1.27
C HIS A 37 -9.21 2.44 -2.43
N VAL A 38 -8.04 2.12 -2.96
CA VAL A 38 -7.47 2.72 -4.18
C VAL A 38 -6.73 1.65 -4.96
N ASP A 39 -7.12 1.45 -6.22
CA ASP A 39 -6.48 0.48 -7.11
C ASP A 39 -4.99 0.82 -7.34
N ALA A 40 -4.17 -0.21 -7.56
CA ALA A 40 -2.76 -0.05 -7.87
C ALA A 40 -2.56 0.35 -9.35
N ASP A 41 -1.81 1.43 -9.60
CA ASP A 41 -1.53 1.95 -10.95
C ASP A 41 -0.23 1.38 -11.57
N PHE A 42 0.20 0.18 -11.21
CA PHE A 42 1.50 -0.39 -11.62
C PHE A 42 1.50 -1.90 -11.83
#